data_AF-A0A447UGC0-F1
#
_entry.id   AF-A0A447UGC0-F1
#
_cell.length_a   1.000
_cell.length_b   1.000
_cell.length_c   1.000
_cell.angle_alpha   90.00
_cell.angle_beta   90.00
_cell.angle_gamma   90.00
#
_symmetry.space_group_name_H-M   'P 1'
#
loop_
_entity.id
_entity.type
_entity.pdbx_description
1 polymer ?
#
loop_
_entity_poly.entity_id
_entity_poly.type
_entity_poly.pdbx_seq_one_letter_code
_entity_poly.pdbx_strand_id
1 'polypeptide(L)'
;MLTRTTESAGKWDSLLPLPEPYVVPGGRFREVYYWDSYFTMLGLAESDHWDKVADMVANFGYELDSWGHIPNGNRTYYLSRSQPPFFAFMVELLAQHEGDDALKKIPAAVAKRVCLLDGGRGESPARRAE
;
A
#
# COMPACT_ATOMS: atom_id res chain seq x y z
N MET A 1 8.02 15.87 11.72
CA MET A 1 7.05 14.79 11.42
C MET A 1 7.41 14.16 10.07
N LEU A 2 7.38 12.83 10.00
CA LEU A 2 7.68 12.03 8.79
C LEU A 2 6.44 11.75 7.93
N THR A 3 5.23 11.99 8.46
CA THR A 3 3.98 11.86 7.70
C THR A 3 3.80 13.02 6.73
N ARG A 4 3.32 12.73 5.53
CA ARG A 4 3.00 13.67 4.46
C ARG A 4 1.59 13.38 3.94
N THR A 5 0.93 14.42 3.46
CA THR A 5 -0.36 14.34 2.79
C THR A 5 -0.24 15.12 1.50
N THR A 6 -0.57 14.47 0.38
CA THR A 6 -0.46 15.06 -0.96
C THR A 6 -1.69 14.64 -1.78
N GLU A 7 -2.86 15.17 -1.42
CA GLU A 7 -4.12 14.87 -2.13
C GLU A 7 -4.18 15.50 -3.53
N SER A 8 -3.41 16.57 -3.75
CA SER A 8 -3.27 17.21 -5.06
C SER A 8 -1.83 17.63 -5.32
N ALA A 9 -1.45 17.61 -6.60
CA ALA A 9 -0.14 18.03 -7.06
C ALA A 9 -0.29 19.19 -8.04
N GLY A 10 0.67 20.11 -8.05
CA GLY A 10 0.72 21.19 -9.04
C GLY A 10 0.84 20.61 -10.45
N LYS A 11 0.35 21.33 -11.46
CA LYS A 11 0.33 20.88 -12.87
C LYS A 11 1.67 20.34 -13.40
N TRP A 12 2.79 20.85 -12.88
CA TRP A 12 4.14 20.50 -13.28
C TRP A 12 4.96 19.89 -12.14
N ASP A 13 4.31 19.50 -11.04
CA ASP A 13 4.98 18.79 -9.97
C ASP A 13 5.30 17.37 -10.43
N SER A 14 6.44 16.87 -9.99
CA SER A 14 6.81 15.47 -10.17
C SER A 14 6.11 14.56 -9.16
N LEU A 15 5.67 15.09 -8.02
CA LEU A 15 5.01 14.31 -6.97
C LEU A 15 3.62 13.86 -7.43
N LEU A 16 3.35 12.56 -7.33
CA LEU A 16 2.07 11.97 -7.66
C LEU A 16 1.15 12.04 -6.44
N PRO A 17 -0.10 12.51 -6.60
CA PRO A 17 -1.03 12.59 -5.48
C PRO A 17 -1.43 11.19 -5.00
N LEU A 18 -1.59 11.08 -3.69
CA LEU A 18 -2.05 9.88 -3.01
C LEU A 18 -3.28 10.22 -2.15
N PRO A 19 -4.29 9.34 -2.10
CA PRO A 19 -5.55 9.63 -1.42
C PRO A 19 -5.40 9.76 0.10
N GLU A 20 -4.49 8.98 0.71
CA GLU A 20 -4.32 8.93 2.16
C GLU A 20 -2.95 9.49 2.60
N PRO A 21 -2.79 9.86 3.89
CA PRO A 21 -1.48 10.20 4.45
C PRO A 21 -0.47 9.05 4.33
N TYR A 22 0.80 9.38 4.14
CA TYR A 22 1.87 8.38 4.01
C TYR A 22 3.14 8.79 4.78
N VAL A 23 3.94 7.81 5.17
CA VAL A 23 5.20 8.03 5.88
C VAL A 23 6.37 8.05 4.88
N VAL A 24 7.28 9.01 5.03
CA VAL A 24 8.51 9.08 4.25
C VAL A 24 9.73 8.67 5.10
N PRO A 25 10.79 8.09 4.50
CA PRO A 25 12.00 7.68 5.24
C PRO A 25 12.71 8.84 5.97
N GLY A 26 12.51 10.08 5.52
CA GLY A 26 13.06 11.28 6.12
C GLY A 26 14.33 11.80 5.44
N GLY A 27 14.85 12.93 5.96
CA GLY A 27 16.01 13.61 5.39
C GLY A 27 15.70 14.20 4.01
N ARG A 28 16.47 13.81 2.99
CA ARG A 28 16.32 14.30 1.61
C ARG A 28 15.12 13.69 0.86
N PHE A 29 14.55 12.61 1.39
CA PHE A 29 13.47 11.86 0.78
C PHE A 29 12.13 12.48 1.17
N ARG A 30 11.33 12.90 0.18
CA ARG A 30 10.07 13.64 0.39
C ARG A 30 8.86 12.93 -0.22
N GLU A 31 9.05 11.69 -0.66
CA GLU A 31 8.12 10.82 -1.34
C GLU A 31 8.03 9.49 -0.57
N VAL A 32 6.93 8.76 -0.77
CA VAL A 32 6.85 7.38 -0.30
C VAL A 32 7.80 6.52 -1.13
N TYR A 33 8.38 5.50 -0.50
CA TYR A 33 9.20 4.50 -1.18
C TYR A 33 8.61 3.12 -0.93
N TYR A 34 8.44 2.33 -1.97
CA TYR A 34 7.65 1.11 -1.91
C TYR A 34 8.20 0.08 -0.90
N TRP A 35 9.39 -0.48 -1.11
CA TRP A 35 9.92 -1.51 -0.21
C TRP A 35 10.29 -0.99 1.19
N ASP A 36 10.79 0.26 1.30
CA ASP A 36 11.14 0.90 2.58
C ASP A 36 9.89 1.04 3.48
N SER A 37 8.73 1.26 2.87
CA SER A 37 7.48 1.43 3.60
C SER A 37 7.08 0.17 4.34
N TYR A 38 7.42 -1.04 3.86
CA TYR A 38 7.10 -2.27 4.59
C TYR A 38 7.79 -2.33 5.95
N PHE A 39 9.08 -2.01 6.01
CA PHE A 39 9.83 -1.98 7.27
C PHE A 39 9.34 -0.85 8.19
N THR A 40 8.91 0.26 7.61
CA THR A 40 8.27 1.36 8.35
C THR A 40 6.93 0.91 8.93
N MET A 41 6.13 0.17 8.17
CA MET A 41 4.85 -0.39 8.60
C MET A 41 5.00 -1.37 9.76
N LEU A 42 6.05 -2.20 9.77
CA LEU A 42 6.32 -3.08 10.90
C LEU A 42 6.52 -2.30 12.21
N GLY A 43 7.27 -1.19 12.16
CA GLY A 43 7.45 -0.32 13.33
C GLY A 43 6.16 0.40 13.74
N LEU A 44 5.34 0.83 12.76
CA LEU A 44 4.05 1.45 13.04
C LEU A 44 3.07 0.46 13.67
N ALA A 45 3.01 -0.77 13.18
CA ALA A 45 2.19 -1.84 13.74
C ALA A 45 2.62 -2.19 15.17
N GLU A 46 3.93 -2.28 15.44
CA GLU A 46 4.45 -2.53 16.79
C GLU A 46 4.10 -1.40 17.76
N SER A 47 4.08 -0.15 17.28
CA SER A 47 3.68 1.02 18.05
C SER A 47 2.16 1.34 18.00
N ASP A 48 1.33 0.36 17.60
CA ASP A 48 -0.14 0.44 17.59
C ASP A 48 -0.75 1.52 16.67
N HIS A 49 -0.02 1.92 15.62
CA HIS A 49 -0.45 2.88 14.59
C HIS A 49 -1.06 2.17 13.37
N TRP A 50 -2.07 1.35 13.61
CA TRP A 50 -2.76 0.57 12.57
C TRP A 50 -3.53 1.44 11.57
N ASP A 51 -3.96 2.64 11.98
CA ASP A 51 -4.52 3.68 11.09
C ASP A 51 -3.55 3.96 9.93
N LYS A 52 -2.27 4.17 10.23
CA LYS A 52 -1.25 4.52 9.23
C LYS A 52 -0.85 3.34 8.37
N VAL A 53 -0.90 2.14 8.94
CA VAL A 53 -0.68 0.90 8.19
C VAL A 53 -1.78 0.76 7.14
N ALA A 54 -3.05 0.96 7.53
CA ALA A 54 -4.19 0.92 6.61
C ALA A 54 -4.08 2.01 5.52
N ASP A 55 -3.76 3.25 5.89
CA ASP A 55 -3.59 4.36 4.94
C ASP A 55 -2.51 4.05 3.89
N MET A 56 -1.37 3.49 4.31
CA MET A 56 -0.31 3.13 3.36
C MET A 56 -0.69 1.96 2.46
N VAL A 57 -1.40 0.95 2.97
CA VAL A 57 -1.93 -0.14 2.12
C VAL A 57 -2.92 0.40 1.10
N ALA A 58 -3.82 1.30 1.50
CA ALA A 58 -4.78 1.94 0.60
C ALA A 58 -4.07 2.75 -0.50
N ASN A 59 -3.05 3.53 -0.13
CA ASN A 59 -2.23 4.27 -1.07
C ASN A 59 -1.57 3.37 -2.11
N PHE A 60 -0.88 2.30 -1.69
CA PHE A 60 -0.25 1.37 -2.62
C PHE A 60 -1.26 0.61 -3.50
N GLY A 61 -2.45 0.31 -2.97
CA GLY A 61 -3.57 -0.21 -3.74
C GLY A 61 -4.02 0.77 -4.83
N TYR A 62 -4.12 2.06 -4.49
CA TYR A 62 -4.42 3.12 -5.45
C TYR A 62 -3.34 3.27 -6.52
N GLU A 63 -2.06 3.17 -6.17
CA GLU A 63 -0.96 3.22 -7.15
C GLU A 63 -1.06 2.07 -8.16
N LEU A 64 -1.38 0.88 -7.67
CA LEU A 64 -1.56 -0.31 -8.49
C LEU A 64 -2.74 -0.16 -9.46
N ASP A 65 -3.88 0.35 -9.00
CA ASP A 65 -5.05 0.57 -9.85
C ASP A 65 -4.83 1.70 -10.86
N SER A 66 -4.08 2.74 -10.47
CA SER A 66 -3.84 3.92 -11.30
C SER A 66 -2.80 3.69 -12.41
N TRP A 67 -1.74 2.94 -12.12
CA TRP A 67 -0.59 2.78 -13.03
C TRP A 67 -0.28 1.33 -13.40
N GLY A 68 -1.08 0.37 -12.94
CA GLY A 68 -0.91 -1.07 -13.19
C GLY A 68 0.26 -1.70 -12.44
N HIS A 69 1.00 -0.92 -11.66
CA HIS A 69 2.10 -1.36 -10.80
C HIS A 69 2.37 -0.30 -9.73
N ILE A 70 3.05 -0.69 -8.65
CA ILE A 70 3.51 0.23 -7.61
C ILE A 70 4.89 0.78 -8.04
N PRO A 71 5.04 2.10 -8.26
CA PRO A 71 6.33 2.69 -8.62
C PRO A 71 7.31 2.62 -7.45
N ASN A 72 8.61 2.81 -7.72
CA ASN A 72 9.64 2.87 -6.67
C ASN A 72 9.31 3.92 -5.59
N GLY A 73 8.73 5.04 -6.00
CA GLY A 73 8.11 6.02 -5.12
C GLY A 73 7.12 6.89 -5.89
N ASN A 74 6.30 7.69 -5.20
CA ASN A 74 5.20 8.44 -5.81
C ASN A 74 5.68 9.68 -6.59
N ARG A 75 6.55 9.51 -7.59
CA ARG A 75 6.93 10.55 -8.54
C ARG A 75 6.85 10.10 -9.98
N THR A 76 6.55 11.03 -10.89
CA THR A 76 6.39 10.77 -12.33
C THR A 76 7.59 10.06 -12.95
N TYR A 77 8.82 10.42 -12.57
CA TYR A 77 10.04 9.78 -13.07
C TYR A 77 10.32 8.39 -12.48
N TYR A 78 9.51 7.91 -11.55
CA TYR A 78 9.53 6.54 -11.03
C TYR A 78 8.51 5.63 -11.72
N LEU A 79 7.57 6.16 -12.53
CA LEU A 79 6.54 5.36 -13.22
C LEU A 79 7.08 4.32 -14.22
N SER A 80 8.37 4.39 -14.57
CA SER A 80 9.02 3.40 -15.44
C SER A 80 9.60 2.21 -14.69
N ARG A 81 9.60 2.22 -13.35
CA ARG A 81 10.27 1.19 -12.53
C ARG A 81 9.54 0.93 -11.21
N SER A 82 9.46 -0.34 -10.86
CA SER A 82 9.02 -0.78 -9.54
C SER A 82 10.21 -1.11 -8.62
N GLN A 83 9.92 -1.61 -7.43
CA GLN A 83 10.84 -2.16 -6.44
C GLN A 83 10.45 -3.61 -6.12
N PRO A 84 11.24 -4.35 -5.33
CA PRO A 84 10.85 -5.69 -4.89
C PRO A 84 9.40 -5.73 -4.38
N PRO A 85 8.57 -6.70 -4.82
CA PRO A 85 7.14 -6.66 -4.58
C PRO A 85 6.79 -7.05 -3.13
N PHE A 86 6.68 -6.05 -2.24
CA PHE A 86 6.31 -6.24 -0.83
C PHE A 86 4.83 -6.04 -0.53
N PHE A 87 4.00 -5.65 -1.49
CA PHE A 87 2.59 -5.31 -1.25
C PHE A 87 1.77 -6.47 -0.66
N ALA A 88 2.05 -7.72 -1.05
CA ALA A 88 1.37 -8.86 -0.45
C ALA A 88 1.66 -8.99 1.05
N PHE A 89 2.91 -8.78 1.47
CA PHE A 89 3.30 -8.78 2.89
C PHE A 89 2.72 -7.59 3.66
N MET A 90 2.59 -6.43 3.01
CA MET A 90 1.93 -5.25 3.59
C MET A 90 0.47 -5.53 3.91
N VAL A 91 -0.25 -6.20 3.00
CA VAL A 91 -1.64 -6.61 3.21
C VAL A 91 -1.74 -7.67 4.29
N GLU A 92 -0.86 -8.67 4.27
CA GLU A 92 -0.83 -9.72 5.29
C GLU A 92 -0.61 -9.14 6.69
N LEU A 93 0.31 -8.17 6.81
CA LEU A 93 0.53 -7.44 8.05
C LEU A 93 -0.76 -6.76 8.53
N LEU A 94 -1.50 -6.08 7.65
CA LEU A 94 -2.78 -5.46 8.01
C LEU A 94 -3.85 -6.50 8.38
N ALA A 95 -3.88 -7.64 7.67
CA ALA A 95 -4.82 -8.74 7.93
C ALA A 95 -4.58 -9.40 9.30
N GLN A 96 -3.37 -9.36 9.84
CA GLN A 96 -3.11 -9.83 11.23
C GLN A 96 -3.89 -9.03 12.28
N HIS A 97 -4.27 -7.77 11.98
CA HIS A 97 -5.04 -6.90 12.87
C HIS A 97 -6.53 -6.85 12.50
N GLU A 98 -6.87 -6.68 11.22
CA GLU A 98 -8.26 -6.51 10.77
C GLU A 98 -8.94 -7.82 10.29
N GLY A 99 -8.19 -8.92 10.17
CA GLY A 99 -8.69 -10.15 9.57
C GLY A 99 -9.03 -9.99 8.09
N ASP A 100 -10.05 -10.71 7.62
CA ASP A 100 -10.50 -10.70 6.22
C ASP A 100 -11.00 -9.34 5.73
N ASP A 101 -11.30 -8.41 6.65
CA ASP A 101 -11.73 -7.06 6.28
C ASP A 101 -10.62 -6.25 5.59
N ALA A 102 -9.35 -6.56 5.87
CA ALA A 102 -8.21 -5.98 5.17
C ALA A 102 -8.25 -6.27 3.66
N LEU A 103 -8.74 -7.45 3.26
CA LEU A 103 -8.81 -7.88 1.86
C LEU A 103 -9.89 -7.12 1.07
N LYS A 104 -10.89 -6.55 1.74
CA LYS A 104 -11.94 -5.74 1.10
C LYS A 104 -11.44 -4.37 0.65
N LYS A 105 -10.35 -3.88 1.26
CA LYS A 105 -9.77 -2.56 1.00
C LYS A 105 -8.76 -2.55 -0.15
N ILE A 106 -8.47 -3.70 -0.75
CA ILE A 106 -7.47 -3.83 -1.80
C ILE A 106 -8.07 -4.32 -3.12
N PRO A 107 -7.41 -4.03 -4.26
CA PRO A 107 -7.87 -4.50 -5.56
C PRO A 107 -7.99 -6.03 -5.61
N ALA A 108 -9.05 -6.52 -6.24
CA ALA A 108 -9.37 -7.97 -6.27
C ALA A 108 -8.22 -8.83 -6.82
N ALA A 109 -7.42 -8.30 -7.74
CA ALA A 109 -6.24 -8.97 -8.29
C ALA A 109 -5.17 -9.27 -7.21
N VAL A 110 -5.01 -8.38 -6.23
CA VAL A 110 -4.08 -8.55 -5.12
C VAL A 110 -4.68 -9.42 -4.03
N ALA A 111 -5.96 -9.22 -3.70
CA ALA A 111 -6.65 -10.07 -2.73
C ALA A 111 -6.52 -11.56 -3.11
N LYS A 112 -6.69 -11.87 -4.40
CA LYS A 112 -6.51 -13.23 -4.93
C LYS A 112 -5.08 -13.76 -4.75
N ARG A 113 -4.06 -12.90 -4.91
CA ARG A 113 -2.65 -13.29 -4.77
C ARG A 113 -2.25 -13.48 -3.32
N VAL A 114 -2.75 -12.65 -2.40
CA VAL A 114 -2.56 -12.80 -0.95
C VAL A 114 -3.21 -14.09 -0.47
N CYS A 115 -4.47 -14.35 -0.85
CA CYS A 115 -5.14 -15.62 -0.55
C CYS A 115 -4.38 -16.85 -1.05
N LEU A 116 -3.76 -16.76 -2.24
CA LEU A 116 -2.96 -17.85 -2.79
C LEU A 116 -1.71 -18.13 -1.97
N LEU A 117 -1.04 -17.07 -1.47
CA LEU A 117 0.16 -17.18 -0.65
C LEU A 117 -0.15 -17.75 0.74
N ASP A 118 -1.33 -17.44 1.29
CA ASP A 118 -1.80 -17.95 2.58
C ASP A 118 -2.38 -19.39 2.51
N GLY A 119 -2.09 -20.11 1.42
CA GLY A 119 -2.47 -21.52 1.26
C GLY A 119 -3.97 -21.75 1.04
N GLY A 120 -4.73 -20.75 0.56
CA GLY A 120 -6.14 -20.91 0.19
C GLY A 120 -7.14 -20.85 1.36
N ARG A 121 -6.77 -20.28 2.51
CA ARG A 121 -7.68 -20.13 3.67
C ARG A 121 -8.73 -19.03 3.50
N GLY A 122 -8.54 -18.10 2.57
CA GLY A 122 -9.54 -17.08 2.23
C GLY A 122 -10.44 -17.55 1.08
N GLU A 123 -11.59 -18.16 1.38
CA GLU A 123 -12.60 -18.34 0.34
C GLU A 123 -12.95 -16.97 -0.28
N SER A 124 -12.81 -16.86 -1.59
CA SER A 124 -13.22 -15.68 -2.36
C SER A 124 -14.67 -15.31 -2.01
N PRO A 125 -14.98 -14.04 -1.67
CA PRO A 125 -16.33 -13.64 -1.24
C PRO A 125 -17.39 -13.74 -2.36
N ALA A 126 -17.00 -14.18 -3.56
CA ALA A 126 -17.88 -14.28 -4.72
C ALA A 126 -18.58 -15.64 -4.89
N ARG A 127 -18.51 -16.56 -3.90
CA ARG A 127 -18.99 -17.95 -4.10
C ARG A 127 -20.00 -18.49 -3.08
N ARG A 128 -20.77 -17.62 -2.42
CA ARG A 128 -22.00 -18.00 -1.68
C ARG A 128 -23.19 -17.16 -2.12
N ALA A 129 -23.69 -17.44 -3.31
CA ALA A 129 -25.04 -17.04 -3.74
C ALA A 129 -25.43 -17.90 -4.95
N GLU A 130 -25.59 -19.21 -4.74
CA GLU A 130 -26.44 -20.11 -5.54
C GLU A 130 -27.05 -21.16 -4.62
#